data_AF-F8VXK4-F1
#
_entry.id   AF-F8VXK4-F1
#
_cell.length_a   1.000
_cell.length_b   1.000
_cell.length_c   1.000
_cell.angle_alpha   90.00
_cell.angle_beta   90.00
_cell.angle_gamma   90.00
#
_symmetry.space_group_name_H-M   'P 1'
#
loop_
_entity.id
_entity.type
_entity.pdbx_description
1 polymer ?
#
loop_
_entity_poly.entity_id
_entity_poly.type
_entity_poly.pdbx_seq_one_letter_code
_entity_poly.pdbx_strand_id
1 'polypeptide(L)'
;MPFTNPLTRSYHTWARPQSQWCPTGSRSYSSVPEASPAHTSRGGLVISPESLSPPVRELYHRLKHFMEQRVYPAEPELQSHQASAARWSPSPLIEDLKEKAKAEGLWNLFLPLEADPEKKYGAGLTNVEYAHLCELMGTSLYAPEV
;
A
#
# COMPACT_ATOMS: atom_id res chain seq x y z
N MET A 1 29.50 -24.25 46.64
CA MET A 1 28.64 -23.64 45.60
C MET A 1 29.54 -23.15 44.47
N PRO A 2 29.51 -23.79 43.29
CA PRO A 2 30.43 -23.53 42.17
C PRO A 2 29.81 -22.61 41.10
N PHE A 3 30.62 -21.84 40.37
CA PHE A 3 30.29 -21.19 39.09
C PHE A 3 31.56 -21.21 38.22
N THR A 4 31.78 -22.27 37.43
CA THR A 4 31.50 -22.43 35.97
C THR A 4 32.48 -21.70 35.04
N ASN A 5 33.25 -22.51 34.30
CA ASN A 5 34.22 -22.17 33.26
C ASN A 5 33.66 -21.28 32.12
N PRO A 6 34.51 -20.52 31.42
CA PRO A 6 34.11 -19.77 30.22
C PRO A 6 33.86 -20.72 29.04
N LEU A 7 32.69 -20.61 28.41
CA LEU A 7 32.33 -21.38 27.22
C LEU A 7 32.97 -20.76 25.97
N THR A 8 34.01 -21.42 25.47
CA THR A 8 34.62 -21.20 24.16
C THR A 8 33.57 -21.48 23.07
N ARG A 9 33.18 -20.45 22.30
CA ARG A 9 32.23 -20.59 21.19
C ARG A 9 32.91 -21.30 20.02
N SER A 10 32.56 -22.57 19.79
CA SER A 10 32.96 -23.32 18.60
C SER A 10 32.08 -22.88 17.42
N TYR A 11 32.70 -22.36 16.35
CA TYR A 11 32.03 -22.09 15.08
C TYR A 11 32.07 -23.36 14.25
N HIS A 12 30.93 -24.00 14.03
CA HIS A 12 30.80 -25.10 13.08
C HIS A 12 30.12 -24.56 11.83
N THR A 13 30.91 -24.35 10.78
CA THR A 13 30.44 -24.14 9.41
C THR A 13 29.83 -25.45 8.92
N TRP A 14 28.52 -25.45 8.67
CA TRP A 14 27.85 -26.56 8.00
C TRP A 14 28.23 -26.56 6.51
N ALA A 15 29.32 -27.25 6.16
CA ALA A 15 29.58 -27.66 4.79
C ALA A 15 28.80 -28.96 4.52
N ARG A 16 27.68 -28.86 3.83
CA ARG A 16 26.89 -30.03 3.40
C ARG A 16 27.57 -30.69 2.19
N PRO A 17 27.58 -32.03 2.05
CA PRO A 17 28.26 -32.71 0.96
C PRO A 17 27.60 -32.41 -0.39
N GLN A 18 28.44 -32.10 -1.37
CA GLN A 18 28.06 -31.92 -2.77
C GLN A 18 27.49 -33.25 -3.31
N SER A 19 26.17 -33.31 -3.47
CA SER A 19 25.51 -34.45 -4.12
C SER A 19 25.81 -34.40 -5.62
N GLN A 20 26.64 -35.36 -6.02
CA GLN A 20 26.71 -36.08 -7.29
C GLN A 20 26.00 -35.44 -8.50
N TRP A 21 26.84 -35.05 -9.46
CA TRP A 21 26.46 -34.67 -10.81
C TRP A 21 25.88 -35.88 -11.56
N CYS A 22 24.65 -35.78 -12.05
CA CYS A 22 24.11 -36.64 -13.10
C CYS A 22 24.13 -35.86 -14.43
N PRO A 23 24.84 -36.31 -15.48
CA PRO A 23 24.91 -35.61 -16.75
C PRO A 23 23.87 -36.20 -17.71
N THR A 24 22.58 -35.89 -17.51
CA THR A 24 21.50 -36.01 -18.53
C THR A 24 20.16 -35.74 -17.85
N GLY A 25 19.62 -34.55 -18.07
CA GLY A 25 18.32 -34.18 -17.53
C GLY A 25 18.13 -32.67 -17.65
N SER A 26 17.38 -32.25 -18.66
CA SER A 26 17.00 -30.86 -18.87
C SER A 26 16.38 -30.29 -17.60
N ARG A 27 17.09 -29.36 -16.94
CA ARG A 27 16.63 -28.67 -15.74
C ARG A 27 15.63 -27.59 -16.17
N SER A 28 14.35 -27.94 -16.25
CA SER A 28 13.28 -26.97 -16.45
C SER A 28 12.96 -26.31 -15.11
N TYR A 29 13.50 -25.11 -14.86
CA TYR A 29 13.05 -24.27 -13.76
C TYR A 29 11.80 -23.52 -14.23
N SER A 30 10.63 -24.07 -13.95
CA SER A 30 9.37 -23.36 -14.10
C SER A 30 8.61 -23.47 -12.79
N SER A 31 8.84 -22.49 -11.91
CA SER A 31 7.97 -22.24 -10.77
C SER A 31 6.81 -21.36 -11.25
N VAL A 32 5.91 -21.93 -12.04
CA VAL A 32 4.62 -21.27 -12.29
C VAL A 32 3.70 -21.71 -11.15
N PRO A 33 3.23 -20.80 -10.28
CA PRO A 33 2.16 -21.16 -9.37
C PRO A 33 0.91 -21.40 -10.22
N GLU A 34 0.20 -22.49 -9.93
CA GLU A 34 -1.09 -22.80 -10.52
C GLU A 34 -2.06 -21.66 -10.18
N ALA A 35 -2.42 -20.88 -11.20
CA ALA A 35 -3.18 -19.66 -11.04
C ALA A 35 -4.63 -19.98 -10.65
N SER A 36 -5.06 -19.45 -9.50
CA SER A 36 -6.48 -19.35 -9.16
C SER A 36 -7.23 -18.54 -10.23
N PRO A 37 -8.46 -18.91 -10.62
CA PRO A 37 -9.19 -18.24 -11.68
C PRO A 37 -9.84 -16.97 -11.13
N ALA A 38 -9.06 -15.88 -11.08
CA ALA A 38 -9.60 -14.54 -11.04
C ALA A 38 -9.13 -13.80 -12.30
N HIS A 39 -10.11 -13.46 -13.12
CA HIS A 39 -9.98 -13.03 -14.50
C HIS A 39 -9.34 -11.63 -14.62
N THR A 40 -8.10 -11.52 -15.07
CA THR A 40 -7.58 -10.31 -15.75
C THR A 40 -6.54 -10.70 -16.80
N SER A 41 -6.65 -10.11 -17.99
CA SER A 41 -5.82 -10.46 -19.14
C SER A 41 -4.33 -10.30 -18.85
N ARG A 42 -3.56 -11.37 -19.09
CA ARG A 42 -2.09 -11.32 -19.19
C ARG A 42 -1.65 -10.16 -20.10
N GLY A 43 -0.94 -9.19 -19.53
CA GLY A 43 -0.01 -8.33 -20.28
C GLY A 43 -0.44 -6.90 -20.60
N GLY A 44 -1.54 -6.39 -20.06
CA GLY A 44 -1.85 -4.96 -20.13
C GLY A 44 -1.23 -4.21 -18.96
N LEU A 45 -0.25 -3.33 -19.19
CA LEU A 45 0.11 -2.34 -18.17
C LEU A 45 -1.12 -1.45 -17.94
N VAL A 46 -1.64 -1.44 -16.71
CA VAL A 46 -2.65 -0.49 -16.27
C VAL A 46 -1.98 0.87 -16.20
N ILE A 47 -1.97 1.60 -17.31
CA ILE A 47 -1.34 2.93 -17.44
C ILE A 47 -2.39 4.04 -17.23
N SER A 48 -3.67 3.70 -17.38
CA SER A 48 -4.77 4.68 -17.31
C SER A 48 -5.80 4.28 -16.27
N PRO A 49 -6.42 5.24 -15.55
CA PRO A 49 -7.44 4.95 -14.55
C PRO A 49 -8.67 4.21 -15.13
N GLU A 50 -8.94 4.36 -16.42
CA GLU A 50 -10.00 3.62 -17.14
C GLU A 50 -9.69 2.12 -17.34
N SER A 51 -8.45 1.69 -17.11
CA SER A 51 -8.07 0.27 -17.16
C SER A 51 -8.14 -0.43 -15.80
N LEU A 52 -8.50 0.30 -14.74
CA LEU A 52 -8.68 -0.24 -13.39
C LEU A 52 -9.90 -1.15 -13.30
N SER A 53 -9.86 -2.06 -12.32
CA SER A 53 -10.98 -2.93 -11.98
C SER A 53 -12.24 -2.08 -11.69
N PRO A 54 -13.45 -2.55 -12.06
CA PRO A 54 -14.68 -1.78 -11.85
C PRO A 54 -14.86 -1.20 -10.43
N PRO A 55 -14.64 -1.95 -9.33
CA PRO A 55 -14.82 -1.40 -7.98
C PRO A 55 -13.79 -0.31 -7.66
N VAL A 56 -12.55 -0.45 -8.13
CA VAL A 56 -11.49 0.55 -7.89
C VAL A 56 -11.69 1.80 -8.72
N ARG A 57 -12.21 1.67 -9.94
CA ARG A 57 -12.59 2.82 -10.76
C ARG A 57 -13.66 3.67 -10.08
N GLU A 58 -14.66 3.02 -9.48
CA GLU A 58 -15.68 3.73 -8.73
C GLU A 58 -15.10 4.45 -7.51
N LEU A 59 -14.18 3.80 -6.80
CA LEU A 59 -13.44 4.39 -5.69
C LEU A 59 -12.60 5.60 -6.15
N TYR A 60 -11.92 5.50 -7.29
CA TYR A 60 -11.18 6.60 -7.90
C TYR A 60 -12.11 7.80 -8.22
N HIS A 61 -13.29 7.56 -8.78
CA HIS A 61 -14.26 8.63 -9.06
C HIS A 61 -14.79 9.27 -7.78
N ARG A 62 -15.08 8.48 -6.74
CA ARG A 62 -15.47 9.01 -5.42
C ARG A 62 -14.37 9.88 -4.81
N LEU A 63 -13.13 9.40 -4.83
CA LEU A 63 -11.98 10.15 -4.35
C LEU A 63 -11.81 11.48 -5.12
N LYS A 64 -11.92 11.44 -6.45
CA LYS A 64 -11.87 12.65 -7.28
C LYS A 64 -12.95 13.65 -6.90
N HIS A 65 -14.18 13.18 -6.71
CA HIS A 65 -15.28 14.03 -6.30
C HIS A 65 -15.06 14.63 -4.91
N PHE A 66 -14.58 13.83 -3.97
CA PHE A 66 -14.24 14.29 -2.62
C PHE A 66 -13.16 15.38 -2.66
N MET A 67 -12.12 15.21 -3.49
CA MET A 67 -11.08 16.23 -3.66
C MET A 67 -11.65 17.53 -4.23
N GLU A 68 -12.45 17.45 -5.29
CA GLU A 68 -13.09 18.61 -5.93
C GLU A 68 -14.02 19.38 -4.99
N GLN A 69 -14.78 18.67 -4.16
CA GLN A 69 -15.80 19.29 -3.31
C GLN A 69 -15.31 19.73 -1.94
N ARG A 70 -14.32 19.02 -1.38
CA ARG A 70 -13.93 19.17 0.04
C ARG A 70 -12.50 19.61 0.21
N VAL A 71 -11.56 19.03 -0.54
CA VAL A 71 -10.14 19.29 -0.36
C VAL A 71 -9.73 20.60 -1.03
N TYR A 72 -9.93 20.75 -2.34
CA TYR A 72 -9.49 21.94 -3.07
C TYR A 72 -10.08 23.25 -2.52
N PRO A 73 -11.37 23.32 -2.15
CA PRO A 73 -11.93 24.54 -1.55
C PRO A 73 -11.33 24.88 -0.18
N ALA A 74 -10.83 23.89 0.57
CA ALA A 74 -10.26 24.08 1.90
C ALA A 74 -8.76 24.45 1.86
N GLU A 75 -8.06 24.23 0.74
CA GLU A 75 -6.61 24.48 0.63
C GLU A 75 -6.18 25.90 1.04
N PRO A 76 -6.87 26.99 0.65
CA PRO A 76 -6.45 28.34 1.02
C PRO A 76 -6.48 28.58 2.54
N GLU A 77 -7.45 27.98 3.23
CA GLU A 77 -7.60 28.10 4.68
C GLU A 77 -6.55 27.27 5.40
N LEU A 78 -6.26 26.06 4.91
CA LEU A 78 -5.19 25.20 5.42
C LEU A 78 -3.81 25.83 5.23
N GLN A 79 -3.56 26.46 4.07
CA GLN A 79 -2.34 27.22 3.82
C GLN A 79 -2.20 28.41 4.78
N SER A 80 -3.30 29.12 5.04
CA SER A 80 -3.31 30.23 6.00
C SER A 80 -3.00 29.76 7.42
N HIS A 81 -3.57 28.63 7.84
CA HIS A 81 -3.25 28.01 9.12
C HIS A 81 -1.77 27.61 9.22
N GLN A 82 -1.21 27.06 8.15
CA GLN A 82 0.19 26.63 8.12
C GLN A 82 1.20 27.79 8.07
N ALA A 83 0.80 28.95 7.55
CA ALA A 83 1.58 30.19 7.62
C ALA A 83 1.49 30.88 8.98
N SER A 84 0.54 30.49 9.84
CA SER A 84 0.32 31.10 11.15
C SER A 84 1.29 30.59 12.21
N ALA A 85 1.30 31.25 13.38
CA ALA A 85 2.04 30.79 14.55
C ALA A 85 1.56 29.41 15.07
N ALA A 86 0.34 29.00 14.71
CA ALA A 86 -0.26 27.72 15.10
C ALA A 86 0.09 26.57 14.15
N ARG A 87 1.05 26.72 13.24
CA ARG A 87 1.43 25.72 12.22
C ARG A 87 1.70 24.30 12.73
N TRP A 88 2.08 24.16 14.01
CA TRP A 88 2.40 22.88 14.65
C TRP A 88 1.21 22.25 15.38
N SER A 89 0.07 22.95 15.43
CA SER A 89 -1.19 22.42 15.96
C SER A 89 -1.96 21.72 14.83
N PRO A 90 -2.70 20.64 15.12
CA PRO A 90 -3.65 20.10 14.15
C PRO A 90 -4.70 21.16 13.81
N SER A 91 -4.98 21.33 12.52
CA SER A 91 -6.06 22.20 12.04
C SER A 91 -7.41 21.53 12.29
N PRO A 92 -8.41 22.21 12.86
CA PRO A 92 -9.74 21.63 13.06
C PRO A 92 -10.39 21.20 11.74
N LEU A 93 -10.10 21.91 10.64
CA LEU A 93 -10.63 21.56 9.31
C LEU A 93 -10.08 20.24 8.78
N ILE A 94 -8.82 19.92 9.08
CA ILE A 94 -8.23 18.64 8.67
C ILE A 94 -8.95 17.50 9.40
N GLU A 95 -9.22 17.66 10.70
CA GLU A 95 -9.96 16.65 11.46
C GLU A 95 -11.39 16.47 10.92
N ASP A 96 -12.10 17.56 10.62
CA ASP A 96 -13.43 17.52 9.99
C ASP A 96 -13.41 16.83 8.62
N LEU A 97 -12.34 17.04 7.83
CA LEU A 97 -12.17 16.40 6.52
C LEU A 97 -11.89 14.90 6.67
N LYS A 98 -11.06 14.49 7.64
CA LYS A 98 -10.79 13.07 7.95
C LYS A 98 -12.05 12.33 8.34
N GLU A 99 -12.92 12.95 9.14
CA GLU A 99 -14.21 12.34 9.51
C GLU A 99 -15.11 12.12 8.29
N LYS A 100 -15.16 13.09 7.38
CA LYS A 100 -15.92 12.96 6.12
C LYS A 100 -15.33 11.88 5.21
N ALA A 101 -14.00 11.83 5.07
CA ALA A 101 -13.32 10.80 4.29
C ALA A 101 -13.61 9.39 4.84
N LYS A 102 -13.57 9.22 6.17
CA LYS A 102 -13.98 7.97 6.85
C LYS A 102 -15.44 7.60 6.56
N ALA A 103 -16.35 8.57 6.60
CA ALA A 103 -17.76 8.33 6.31
C ALA A 103 -18.00 7.89 4.86
N GLU A 104 -17.20 8.38 3.91
CA GLU A 104 -17.25 8.00 2.49
C GLU A 104 -16.47 6.71 2.16
N GLY A 105 -15.80 6.12 3.15
CA GLY A 105 -15.00 4.89 2.99
C GLY A 105 -13.68 5.12 2.26
N LEU A 106 -13.18 6.36 2.21
CA LEU A 106 -11.90 6.74 1.62
C LEU A 106 -10.74 6.66 2.64
N TRP A 107 -10.88 5.79 3.65
CA TRP A 107 -9.93 5.68 4.76
C TRP A 107 -9.05 4.44 4.63
N ASN A 108 -7.78 4.55 5.03
CA ASN A 108 -6.79 3.46 4.99
C ASN A 108 -6.65 2.77 3.62
N LEU A 109 -6.66 3.55 2.53
CA LEU A 109 -6.53 3.03 1.16
C LEU A 109 -5.16 2.37 0.89
N PHE A 110 -4.15 2.64 1.73
CA PHE A 110 -2.80 2.09 1.61
C PHE A 110 -2.65 0.66 2.13
N LEU A 111 -3.65 0.11 2.83
CA LEU A 111 -3.53 -1.23 3.43
C LEU A 111 -3.64 -2.30 2.33
N PRO A 112 -2.56 -3.09 2.10
CA PRO A 112 -2.60 -4.16 1.12
C PRO A 112 -3.43 -5.33 1.65
N LEU A 113 -3.99 -6.10 0.72
CA LEU A 113 -4.78 -7.31 1.04
C LEU A 113 -4.01 -8.31 1.93
N GLU A 114 -2.69 -8.37 1.81
CA GLU A 114 -1.84 -9.26 2.62
C GLU A 114 -1.87 -8.93 4.11
N ALA A 115 -2.03 -7.64 4.45
CA ALA A 115 -2.08 -7.17 5.83
C ALA A 115 -3.50 -7.28 6.44
N ASP A 116 -4.54 -7.25 5.60
CA ASP A 116 -5.94 -7.36 6.02
C ASP A 116 -6.72 -8.31 5.08
N PRO A 117 -6.61 -9.63 5.29
CA PRO A 117 -7.29 -10.63 4.45
C PRO A 117 -8.82 -10.53 4.53
N GLU A 118 -9.36 -10.00 5.63
CA GLU A 118 -10.79 -9.85 5.87
C GLU A 118 -11.35 -8.51 5.34
N LYS A 119 -10.50 -7.62 4.80
CA LYS A 119 -10.86 -6.25 4.35
C LYS A 119 -11.66 -5.48 5.39
N LYS A 120 -11.34 -5.67 6.67
CA LYS A 120 -12.06 -5.08 7.79
C LYS A 120 -11.71 -3.61 8.02
N TYR A 121 -10.49 -3.21 7.67
CA TYR A 121 -9.93 -1.90 8.00
C TYR A 121 -9.52 -1.07 6.79
N GLY A 122 -9.39 -1.67 5.61
CA GLY A 122 -9.00 -0.98 4.37
C GLY A 122 -9.68 -1.54 3.12
N ALA A 123 -9.47 -0.87 1.99
CA ALA A 123 -10.08 -1.24 0.71
C ALA A 123 -9.49 -2.51 0.06
N GLY A 124 -8.34 -2.98 0.54
CA GLY A 124 -7.67 -4.20 0.05
C GLY A 124 -7.25 -4.05 -1.41
N LEU A 125 -6.53 -2.97 -1.71
CA LEU A 125 -6.08 -2.61 -3.07
C LEU A 125 -4.74 -3.27 -3.40
N THR A 126 -4.50 -3.48 -4.70
CA THR A 126 -3.15 -3.80 -5.19
C THR A 126 -2.29 -2.53 -5.23
N ASN A 127 -0.96 -2.69 -5.23
CA ASN A 127 -0.03 -1.55 -5.28
C ASN A 127 -0.25 -0.68 -6.54
N VAL A 128 -0.58 -1.29 -7.68
CA VAL A 128 -0.82 -0.56 -8.94
C VAL A 128 -2.13 0.23 -8.87
N GLU A 129 -3.18 -0.36 -8.32
CA GLU A 129 -4.46 0.32 -8.12
C GLU A 129 -4.31 1.50 -7.14
N TYR A 130 -3.60 1.29 -6.04
CA TYR A 130 -3.30 2.34 -5.08
C TYR A 130 -2.44 3.46 -5.68
N ALA A 131 -1.49 3.14 -6.56
CA ALA A 131 -0.64 4.13 -7.21
C ALA A 131 -1.44 5.19 -8.00
N HIS A 132 -2.51 4.79 -8.68
CA HIS A 132 -3.38 5.72 -9.41
C HIS A 132 -4.16 6.65 -8.48
N LEU A 133 -4.55 6.16 -7.30
CA LEU A 133 -5.18 6.98 -6.26
C LEU A 133 -4.17 7.97 -5.68
N CYS A 134 -2.93 7.53 -5.47
CA CYS A 134 -1.84 8.39 -5.00
C CYS A 134 -1.50 9.51 -5.98
N GLU A 135 -1.54 9.23 -7.29
CA GLU A 135 -1.33 10.26 -8.32
C GLU A 135 -2.37 11.38 -8.18
N LEU A 136 -3.64 11.01 -7.96
CA LEU A 136 -4.71 11.95 -7.76
C LEU A 136 -4.55 12.73 -6.44
N MET A 137 -4.30 12.05 -5.32
CA MET A 137 -4.06 12.70 -4.02
C MET A 137 -2.84 13.62 -4.06
N GLY A 138 -1.79 13.23 -4.80
CA GLY A 138 -0.57 14.01 -4.95
C GLY A 138 -0.74 15.35 -5.65
N THR A 139 -1.91 15.63 -6.22
CA THR A 139 -2.26 16.97 -6.74
C THR A 139 -2.45 18.01 -5.63
N SER A 140 -2.69 17.57 -4.39
CA SER A 140 -2.84 18.42 -3.21
C SER A 140 -1.84 18.05 -2.13
N LEU A 141 -1.30 19.05 -1.43
CA LEU A 141 -0.43 18.83 -0.27
C LEU A 141 -1.16 18.20 0.92
N TYR A 142 -2.47 18.42 1.03
CA TYR A 142 -3.27 18.03 2.20
C TYR A 142 -4.02 16.71 2.01
N ALA A 143 -4.30 16.31 0.76
CA ALA A 143 -5.09 15.11 0.49
C ALA A 143 -4.54 13.81 1.10
N PRO A 144 -3.21 13.55 1.17
CA PRO A 144 -2.70 12.33 1.80
C PRO A 144 -2.86 12.29 3.32
N GLU A 145 -3.11 13.43 3.97
CA GLU A 145 -3.32 13.52 5.42
C GLU A 145 -4.80 13.32 5.81
N VAL A 146 -5.70 13.67 4.90
CA VAL A 146 -7.17 13.57 5.05
C VAL A 146 -7.63 12.12 4.91
#